data_AF-A0A970AZI1-F1
#
_entry.id   AF-A0A970AZI1-F1
#
_cell.length_a   1.000
_cell.length_b   1.000
_cell.length_c   1.000
_cell.angle_alpha   90.00
_cell.angle_beta   90.00
_cell.angle_gamma   90.00
#
_symmetry.space_group_name_H-M   'P 1'
#
loop_
_entity.id
_entity.type
_entity.pdbx_description
1 polymer ?
#
loop_
_entity_poly.entity_id
_entity_poly.type
_entity_poly.pdbx_seq_one_letter_code
_entity_poly.pdbx_strand_id
1 'polypeptide(L)'
;MLDKARQRDATNRAFEEDIKRFGEIILKEPGLVQALDTATSKDAFMDMYIRLAKERGINIMKEHLLIAVQEQKQGSNWIIPKPVLRLIADRF
;
A
#
# COMPACT_ATOMS: atom_id res chain seq x y z
N MET A 1 23.04 2.03 -16.70
CA MET A 1 22.60 1.36 -15.45
C MET A 1 21.15 1.71 -15.11
N LEU A 2 20.22 1.50 -16.04
CA LEU A 2 18.77 1.74 -15.83
C LEU A 2 17.96 0.46 -16.12
N ASP A 3 18.45 -0.39 -17.03
CA ASP A 3 17.78 -1.65 -17.39
C ASP A 3 17.86 -2.73 -16.31
N LYS A 4 18.93 -2.75 -15.51
CA LYS A 4 19.07 -3.74 -14.41
C LYS A 4 18.15 -3.46 -13.22
N ALA A 5 17.74 -2.21 -12.99
CA ALA A 5 16.75 -1.88 -11.96
C ALA A 5 15.35 -2.32 -12.42
N ARG A 6 14.97 -1.95 -13.65
CA ARG A 6 13.71 -2.36 -14.29
C ARG A 6 13.52 -3.88 -14.41
N GLN A 7 14.57 -4.63 -14.72
CA GLN A 7 14.50 -6.11 -14.77
C GLN A 7 14.42 -6.77 -13.38
N ARG A 8 14.87 -6.10 -12.31
CA ARG A 8 14.68 -6.57 -10.94
C ARG A 8 13.25 -6.29 -10.45
N ASP A 9 12.67 -5.17 -10.90
CA ASP A 9 11.30 -4.78 -10.60
C ASP A 9 10.25 -5.70 -11.25
N ALA A 10 10.49 -6.18 -12.47
CA ALA A 10 9.60 -7.11 -13.16
C ALA A 10 9.47 -8.47 -12.44
N THR A 11 10.49 -8.89 -11.68
CA THR A 11 10.55 -10.19 -11.00
C THR A 11 10.12 -10.11 -9.53
N ASN A 12 9.88 -8.90 -8.99
CA ASN A 12 9.61 -8.70 -7.55
C ASN A 12 8.29 -7.96 -7.27
N ARG A 13 7.32 -8.00 -8.19
CA ARG A 13 5.94 -7.50 -7.98
C ARG A 13 5.08 -8.37 -7.06
N ALA A 14 5.67 -9.31 -6.33
CA ALA A 14 4.95 -10.10 -5.30
C ALA A 14 4.24 -9.19 -4.27
N PHE A 15 4.79 -7.99 -4.05
CA PHE A 15 4.17 -6.99 -3.20
C PHE A 15 2.77 -6.57 -3.64
N GLU A 16 2.42 -6.70 -4.92
CA GLU A 16 1.10 -6.33 -5.43
C GLU A 16 0.03 -7.26 -4.90
N GLU A 17 0.30 -8.56 -4.89
CA GLU A 17 -0.58 -9.56 -4.32
C GLU A 17 -0.69 -9.39 -2.80
N ASP A 18 0.40 -9.03 -2.13
CA ASP A 18 0.38 -8.68 -0.71
C ASP A 18 -0.47 -7.43 -0.41
N ILE A 19 -0.35 -6.37 -1.21
CA ILE A 19 -1.17 -5.16 -1.09
C ILE A 19 -2.65 -5.46 -1.38
N LYS A 20 -2.95 -6.25 -2.41
CA LYS A 20 -4.33 -6.68 -2.72
C LYS A 20 -4.90 -7.50 -1.57
N ARG A 21 -4.17 -8.51 -1.09
CA ARG A 21 -4.59 -9.38 0.00
C ARG A 21 -4.85 -8.58 1.28
N PHE A 22 -3.97 -7.64 1.61
CA PHE A 22 -4.20 -6.77 2.74
C PHE A 22 -5.40 -5.83 2.49
N GLY A 23 -5.56 -5.33 1.27
CA GLY A 23 -6.71 -4.54 0.87
C GLY A 23 -8.04 -5.28 1.06
N GLU A 24 -8.11 -6.56 0.71
CA GLU A 24 -9.28 -7.40 0.98
C GLU A 24 -9.58 -7.54 2.48
N ILE A 25 -8.55 -7.62 3.32
CA ILE A 25 -8.72 -7.68 4.77
C ILE A 25 -9.25 -6.35 5.30
N ILE A 26 -8.70 -5.22 4.83
CA ILE A 26 -9.19 -3.88 5.19
C ILE A 26 -10.68 -3.72 4.83
N LEU A 27 -11.11 -4.25 3.69
CA LEU A 27 -12.51 -4.20 3.27
C LEU A 27 -13.44 -5.05 4.16
N LYS A 28 -12.92 -6.12 4.76
CA LYS A 28 -13.67 -7.01 5.67
C LYS A 28 -13.65 -6.53 7.12
N GLU A 29 -12.69 -5.69 7.50
CA GLU A 29 -12.49 -5.21 8.86
C GLU A 29 -12.55 -3.66 8.92
N PRO A 30 -13.73 -3.05 9.11
CA PRO A 30 -13.88 -1.59 9.12
C PRO A 30 -13.00 -0.87 10.15
N GLY A 31 -12.66 -1.55 11.26
CA GLY A 31 -11.75 -1.01 12.28
C GLY A 31 -10.34 -0.70 11.76
N LEU A 32 -9.90 -1.35 10.68
CA LEU A 32 -8.59 -1.06 10.08
C LEU A 32 -8.58 0.24 9.30
N VAL A 33 -9.68 0.57 8.62
CA VAL A 33 -9.81 1.87 7.97
C VAL A 33 -9.80 2.98 9.01
N GLN A 34 -10.50 2.79 10.14
CA GLN A 34 -10.52 3.75 11.24
C GLN A 34 -9.14 3.93 11.88
N ALA A 35 -8.41 2.82 12.10
CA ALA A 35 -7.04 2.89 12.61
C ALA A 35 -6.14 3.68 11.67
N LEU A 36 -6.17 3.39 10.37
CA LEU A 36 -5.39 4.12 9.35
C LEU A 36 -5.73 5.60 9.30
N ASP A 37 -6.99 5.98 9.54
CA ASP A 37 -7.41 7.37 9.53
C ASP A 37 -6.86 8.19 10.72
N THR A 38 -6.49 7.52 11.83
CA THR A 38 -5.83 8.21 12.96
C THR A 38 -4.41 8.71 12.63
N ALA A 39 -3.82 8.24 11.54
CA ALA A 39 -2.51 8.70 11.11
C ALA A 39 -2.57 10.16 10.64
N THR A 40 -1.75 11.03 11.22
CA THR A 40 -1.76 12.48 10.97
C THR A 40 -0.78 12.92 9.88
N SER A 41 0.08 12.03 9.39
CA SER A 41 1.06 12.32 8.35
C SER A 41 1.20 11.16 7.38
N LYS A 42 1.82 11.44 6.21
CA LYS A 42 2.21 10.45 5.22
C LYS A 42 3.02 9.30 5.84
N ASP A 43 4.06 9.63 6.59
CA ASP A 43 4.95 8.62 7.17
C ASP A 43 4.25 7.79 8.25
N ALA A 44 3.45 8.44 9.12
CA ALA A 44 2.65 7.76 10.11
C ALA A 44 1.65 6.79 9.48
N PHE A 45 1.04 7.18 8.35
CA PHE A 45 0.13 6.33 7.60
C PHE A 45 0.86 5.11 7.03
N MET A 46 2.02 5.31 6.38
CA MET A 46 2.79 4.19 5.82
C MET A 46 3.26 3.22 6.91
N ASP A 47 3.78 3.73 8.03
CA ASP A 47 4.20 2.92 9.16
C ASP A 47 3.04 2.11 9.74
N MET A 48 1.87 2.74 9.87
CA MET A 48 0.69 2.06 10.37
C MET A 48 0.17 1.00 9.40
N TYR A 49 0.12 1.30 8.11
CA TYR A 49 -0.28 0.36 7.07
C TYR A 49 0.62 -0.88 7.06
N ILE A 50 1.93 -0.69 7.10
CA ILE A 50 2.91 -1.77 7.15
C ILE A 50 2.77 -2.59 8.43
N ARG A 51 2.59 -1.93 9.58
CA ARG A 51 2.40 -2.61 10.86
C ARG A 51 1.15 -3.48 10.84
N LEU A 52 0.01 -2.94 10.40
CA LEU A 52 -1.27 -3.66 10.35
C LEU A 52 -1.23 -4.82 9.35
N ALA A 53 -0.51 -4.67 8.22
CA ALA A 53 -0.25 -5.75 7.28
C ALA A 53 0.61 -6.86 7.90
N LYS A 54 1.68 -6.48 8.61
CA LYS A 54 2.59 -7.42 9.27
C LYS A 54 1.91 -8.21 10.39
N GLU A 55 1.02 -7.58 11.15
CA GLU A 55 0.17 -8.25 12.15
C GLU A 55 -0.71 -9.35 11.53
N ARG A 56 -0.96 -9.30 10.22
CA ARG A 56 -1.70 -10.30 9.43
C ARG A 56 -0.80 -11.25 8.64
N GLY A 57 0.50 -11.22 8.91
CA GLY A 57 1.50 -12.05 8.23
C GLY A 57 1.79 -11.62 6.79
N ILE A 58 1.47 -10.36 6.43
CA ILE A 58 1.71 -9.81 5.10
C ILE A 58 2.90 -8.85 5.17
N ASN A 59 3.94 -9.11 4.38
CA ASN A 59 5.18 -8.34 4.42
C ASN A 59 5.19 -7.25 3.33
N ILE A 60 4.79 -6.05 3.70
CA ILE A 60 4.79 -4.88 2.81
C ILE A 60 5.91 -3.93 3.25
N MET A 61 6.69 -3.40 2.31
CA MET A 61 7.71 -2.39 2.55
C MET A 61 7.20 -1.00 2.16
N LYS A 62 7.80 0.07 2.71
CA LYS A 62 7.45 1.46 2.36
C LYS A 62 7.55 1.73 0.86
N GLU A 63 8.60 1.22 0.24
CA GLU A 63 8.84 1.37 -1.21
C GLU A 63 7.71 0.76 -2.04
N HIS A 64 7.19 -0.41 -1.64
CA HIS A 64 6.06 -1.06 -2.31
C HIS A 64 4.81 -0.18 -2.30
N LEU A 65 4.52 0.44 -1.15
CA LEU A 65 3.36 1.31 -1.00
C LEU A 65 3.53 2.61 -1.80
N LEU A 66 4.74 3.17 -1.86
CA LEU A 66 5.03 4.35 -2.68
C LEU A 66 4.87 4.06 -4.17
N ILE A 67 5.34 2.91 -4.64
CA ILE A 67 5.15 2.46 -6.04
C ILE A 67 3.66 2.33 -6.33
N ALA A 68 2.91 1.62 -5.49
CA ALA A 68 1.47 1.43 -5.68
C ALA A 68 0.69 2.76 -5.70
N VAL A 69 1.01 3.69 -4.80
CA VAL A 69 0.40 5.03 -4.79
C VAL A 69 0.72 5.80 -6.06
N GLN A 70 1.97 5.76 -6.52
CA GLN A 70 2.40 6.47 -7.72
C GLN A 70 1.74 5.92 -8.99
N GLU A 71 1.70 4.59 -9.15
CA GLU A 71 1.06 3.92 -10.29
C GLU A 71 -0.44 4.24 -10.35
N GLN A 72 -1.08 4.31 -9.19
CA GLN A 72 -2.49 4.64 -9.10
C GLN A 72 -2.78 6.13 -9.37
N LYS A 73 -1.90 7.05 -8.94
CA LYS A 73 -1.95 8.46 -9.35
C LYS A 73 -1.82 8.62 -10.88
N GLN A 74 -1.11 7.71 -11.54
CA GLN A 74 -1.00 7.66 -13.01
C GLN A 74 -2.17 6.93 -13.70
N GLY A 75 -3.19 6.49 -12.94
CA GLY A 75 -4.36 5.81 -13.47
C GLY A 75 -4.13 4.34 -13.83
N SER A 76 -3.05 3.72 -13.34
CA SER A 76 -2.67 2.34 -13.61
C SER A 76 -2.67 1.49 -12.34
N ASN A 77 -2.69 0.15 -12.48
CA ASN A 77 -2.47 -0.82 -11.40
C ASN A 77 -3.23 -0.55 -10.08
N TRP A 78 -4.57 -0.54 -10.15
CA TRP A 78 -5.46 -0.18 -9.06
C TRP A 78 -5.54 -1.26 -7.97
N ILE A 79 -4.48 -1.39 -7.16
CA ILE A 79 -4.35 -2.43 -6.14
C ILE A 79 -4.66 -1.95 -4.72
N ILE A 80 -4.68 -0.63 -4.49
CA ILE A 80 -5.07 -0.06 -3.19
C ILE A 80 -6.59 0.12 -3.16
N PRO A 81 -7.29 -0.40 -2.14
CA PRO A 81 -8.74 -0.33 -2.06
C PRO A 81 -9.25 1.10 -1.85
N LYS A 82 -10.44 1.41 -2.39
CA LYS A 82 -11.03 2.76 -2.39
C LYS A 82 -11.08 3.47 -1.02
N PRO A 83 -11.43 2.82 0.10
CA PRO A 83 -11.43 3.49 1.41
C PRO A 83 -10.05 4.01 1.81
N VAL A 84 -9.00 3.26 1.47
CA VAL A 84 -7.61 3.60 1.77
C VAL A 84 -7.11 4.71 0.85
N LEU A 85 -7.57 4.75 -0.40
CA LEU A 85 -7.25 5.83 -1.34
C LEU A 85 -7.69 7.19 -0.86
N ARG A 86 -8.87 7.28 -0.23
CA ARG A 86 -9.34 8.54 0.36
C ARG A 86 -8.36 9.03 1.41
N LEU A 87 -7.89 8.13 2.27
CA LEU A 87 -6.91 8.47 3.31
C LEU A 87 -5.56 8.89 2.73
N ILE A 88 -5.14 8.27 1.62
CA ILE A 88 -3.93 8.64 0.89
C ILE A 88 -4.07 10.02 0.25
N ALA A 89 -5.21 10.31 -0.39
CA ALA A 89 -5.45 11.59 -1.06
C ALA A 89 -5.34 12.79 -0.10
N ASP A 90 -5.74 12.62 1.16
CA ASP A 90 -5.64 13.65 2.19
C ASP A 90 -4.18 13.89 2.67
N ARG A 91 -3.23 13.02 2.31
CA ARG A 91 -1.89 12.96 2.94
C ARG A 91 -0.70 12.87 1.95
N PHE A 92 -0.90 12.51 0.68
CA PHE A 92 0.15 12.17 -0.30
C PHE A 92 0.17 13.01 -1.58
#